data_AF-A0A844UC67-F1
#
_entry.id   AF-A0A844UC67-F1
#
_cell.length_a   1.000
_cell.length_b   1.000
_cell.length_c   1.000
_cell.angle_alpha   90.00
_cell.angle_beta   90.00
_cell.angle_gamma   90.00
#
_symmetry.space_group_name_H-M   'P 1'
#
loop_
_entity.id
_entity.type
_entity.pdbx_description
1 polymer ?
#
loop_
_entity_poly.entity_id
_entity_poly.type
_entity_poly.pdbx_seq_one_letter_code
_entity_poly.pdbx_strand_id
1 'polypeptide(L)'
;MDKVLKQLPTLAKDKHNENKKYFDKLKKKPPKDLDYKMEEIHEQVFDRIDCLSCANCCKTTGPLFTNADIERIAKHLRLKPQQFIDQYLRIDEDRDYVLQSVPCTFLDADNYCMIYDVRPKACREYPHTDRKKFNQITNLTLKNVAICPAAFEVVEEMKKRIALK
;
A
#
# COMPACT_ATOMS: atom_id res chain seq x y z
N MET A 1 -15.24 -6.53 8.25
CA MET A 1 -14.38 -5.66 7.43
C MET A 1 -15.17 -4.54 6.73
N ASP A 2 -16.28 -4.84 6.07
CA ASP A 2 -17.03 -3.86 5.24
C ASP A 2 -17.43 -2.55 5.92
N LYS A 3 -17.86 -2.60 7.19
CA LYS A 3 -18.21 -1.39 7.96
C LYS A 3 -17.00 -0.45 8.11
N VAL A 4 -15.81 -1.01 8.36
CA VAL A 4 -14.56 -0.26 8.48
C VAL A 4 -14.22 0.40 7.16
N LEU A 5 -14.28 -0.34 6.05
CA LEU A 5 -13.96 0.21 4.72
C LEU A 5 -14.90 1.34 4.31
N LYS A 6 -16.20 1.24 4.62
CA LYS A 6 -17.18 2.30 4.32
C LYS A 6 -16.91 3.60 5.08
N GLN A 7 -16.37 3.50 6.30
CA GLN A 7 -16.08 4.66 7.15
C GLN A 7 -14.67 5.23 6.93
N LEU A 8 -13.74 4.41 6.41
CA LEU A 8 -12.33 4.76 6.28
C LEU A 8 -12.07 6.06 5.51
N PRO A 9 -12.71 6.34 4.35
CA PRO A 9 -12.48 7.61 3.64
C PRO A 9 -12.88 8.83 4.46
N THR A 10 -13.98 8.73 5.22
CA THR A 10 -14.45 9.80 6.11
C THR A 10 -13.49 10.03 7.27
N LEU A 11 -13.08 8.95 7.95
CA LEU A 11 -12.11 9.02 9.05
C LEU A 11 -10.78 9.61 8.59
N ALA A 12 -10.27 9.16 7.43
CA ALA A 12 -9.04 9.69 6.84
C ALA A 12 -9.15 11.17 6.49
N LYS A 13 -10.31 11.62 6.00
CA LYS A 13 -10.59 13.03 5.71
C LYS A 13 -10.62 13.86 6.99
N ASP A 14 -11.33 13.41 8.02
CA ASP A 14 -11.45 14.12 9.29
C ASP A 14 -10.09 14.27 9.99
N LYS A 15 -9.26 13.22 9.91
CA LYS A 15 -7.90 13.19 10.46
C LYS A 15 -6.83 13.81 9.55
N HIS A 16 -7.17 14.23 8.32
CA HIS A 16 -6.19 14.64 7.32
C HIS A 16 -5.27 15.77 7.81
N ASN A 17 -5.85 16.83 8.36
CA ASN A 17 -5.09 17.99 8.85
C ASN A 17 -4.19 17.64 10.04
N GLU A 18 -4.67 16.77 10.94
CA GLU A 18 -3.92 16.27 12.08
C GLU A 18 -2.71 15.44 11.61
N ASN A 19 -2.96 14.46 10.73
CA ASN A 19 -1.93 13.56 10.18
C ASN A 19 -0.90 14.34 9.37
N LYS A 20 -1.33 15.31 8.56
CA LYS A 20 -0.43 16.18 7.81
C LYS A 20 0.50 16.97 8.72
N LYS A 21 -0.04 17.62 9.77
CA LYS A 21 0.78 18.36 10.75
C LYS A 21 1.77 17.44 11.46
N TYR A 22 1.35 16.24 11.85
CA TYR A 22 2.21 15.25 12.48
C TYR A 22 3.37 14.84 11.55
N PHE A 23 3.08 14.51 10.28
CA PHE A 23 4.12 14.16 9.32
C PHE A 23 5.03 15.31 8.94
N ASP A 24 4.53 16.55 8.88
CA ASP A 24 5.37 17.73 8.65
C ASP A 24 6.39 17.93 9.78
N LYS A 25 6.04 17.60 11.04
CA LYS A 25 7.00 17.55 12.16
C LYS A 25 7.97 16.37 12.02
N LEU A 26 7.46 15.18 11.68
CA LEU A 26 8.26 13.96 11.54
C LEU A 26 9.37 14.12 10.50
N LYS A 27 9.06 14.75 9.37
CA LYS A 27 10.03 15.04 8.30
C LYS A 27 11.16 15.95 8.77
N LYS A 28 10.83 16.98 9.54
CA LYS A 28 11.80 17.99 10.01
C LYS A 28 12.76 17.41 11.03
N LYS A 29 12.26 16.55 11.93
CA LYS A 29 13.06 16.00 13.03
C LYS A 29 12.68 14.53 13.28
N PRO A 30 13.08 13.61 12.40
CA PRO A 30 12.82 12.20 12.61
C PRO A 30 13.61 11.69 13.82
N PRO A 31 12.98 10.93 14.73
CA PRO A 31 13.71 10.21 15.77
C PRO A 31 14.76 9.26 15.18
N LYS A 32 15.88 9.06 15.87
CA LYS A 32 16.94 8.15 15.40
C LYS A 32 16.48 6.70 15.27
N ASP A 33 15.53 6.30 16.10
CA ASP A 33 14.96 4.96 16.18
C ASP A 33 13.65 4.83 15.38
N LEU A 34 13.34 5.78 14.49
CA LEU A 34 12.09 5.80 13.73
C LEU A 34 11.86 4.50 12.95
N ASP A 35 12.86 4.03 12.20
CA ASP A 35 12.71 2.83 11.38
C ASP A 35 12.43 1.58 12.22
N TYR A 36 13.03 1.47 13.41
CA TYR A 36 12.75 0.37 14.35
C TYR A 36 11.32 0.44 14.90
N LYS A 37 10.87 1.63 15.30
CA LYS A 37 9.49 1.83 15.79
C LYS A 37 8.46 1.56 14.70
N MET A 38 8.75 1.92 13.45
CA MET A 38 7.86 1.64 12.32
C MET A 38 7.71 0.15 12.05
N GLU A 39 8.81 -0.60 12.11
CA GLU A 39 8.82 -2.06 11.97
C GLU A 39 7.96 -2.72 13.07
N GLU A 40 8.19 -2.35 14.34
CA GLU A 40 7.39 -2.87 15.46
C GLU A 40 5.90 -2.52 15.35
N ILE A 41 5.57 -1.27 14.99
CA ILE A 41 4.18 -0.84 14.79
C ILE A 41 3.54 -1.59 13.63
N HIS A 42 4.28 -1.77 12.52
CA HIS A 42 3.81 -2.50 11.35
C HIS A 42 3.46 -3.93 11.72
N GLU A 43 4.39 -4.69 12.29
CA GLU A 43 4.18 -6.09 12.68
C GLU A 43 2.95 -6.24 13.57
N GLN A 44 2.84 -5.43 14.62
CA GLN A 44 1.70 -5.48 15.54
C GLN A 44 0.36 -5.15 14.86
N VAL A 45 0.34 -4.29 13.84
CA VAL A 45 -0.88 -3.97 13.08
C VAL A 45 -1.25 -5.10 12.13
N PHE A 46 -0.26 -5.71 11.46
CA PHE A 46 -0.50 -6.80 10.52
C PHE A 46 -0.77 -8.14 11.20
N ASP A 47 -0.41 -8.31 12.47
CA ASP A 47 -0.84 -9.44 13.31
C ASP A 47 -2.37 -9.45 13.53
N ARG A 48 -3.02 -8.29 13.44
CA ARG A 48 -4.47 -8.14 13.66
C ARG A 48 -5.28 -7.80 12.41
N ILE A 49 -4.61 -7.39 11.32
CA ILE A 49 -5.26 -7.04 10.05
C ILE A 49 -4.65 -7.84 8.91
N ASP A 50 -5.44 -8.76 8.40
CA ASP A 50 -5.10 -9.53 7.20
C ASP A 50 -5.49 -8.77 5.92
N CYS A 51 -4.56 -8.63 4.97
CA CYS A 51 -4.81 -8.06 3.65
C CYS A 51 -5.91 -8.78 2.87
N LEU A 52 -6.03 -10.11 3.02
CA LEU A 52 -7.05 -10.93 2.36
C LEU A 52 -8.46 -10.69 2.94
N SER A 53 -8.56 -10.08 4.12
CA SER A 53 -9.86 -9.74 4.71
C SER A 53 -10.63 -8.65 3.93
N CYS A 54 -9.93 -7.82 3.13
CA CYS A 54 -10.56 -6.69 2.42
C CYS A 54 -10.26 -6.63 0.91
N ALA A 55 -9.02 -6.94 0.51
CA ALA A 55 -8.48 -6.66 -0.83
C ALA A 55 -8.82 -5.25 -1.38
N ASN A 56 -8.97 -4.23 -0.52
CA ASN A 56 -9.48 -2.94 -0.96
C ASN A 56 -8.55 -2.25 -1.97
N CYS A 57 -7.22 -2.36 -1.80
CA CYS A 57 -6.25 -1.84 -2.76
C CYS A 57 -6.31 -2.58 -4.11
N CYS A 58 -6.51 -3.90 -4.10
CA CYS A 58 -6.72 -4.69 -5.31
C CYS A 58 -8.01 -4.30 -6.04
N LYS A 59 -9.03 -3.82 -5.32
CA LYS A 59 -10.32 -3.40 -5.89
C LYS A 59 -10.31 -1.99 -6.47
N THR A 60 -9.42 -1.10 -6.00
CA THR A 60 -9.59 0.35 -6.22
C THR A 60 -8.36 1.08 -6.77
N THR A 61 -7.14 0.58 -6.56
CA THR A 61 -5.93 1.37 -6.82
C THR A 61 -5.14 0.88 -8.03
N GLY A 62 -4.97 -0.44 -8.15
CA GLY A 62 -4.06 -1.03 -9.14
C GLY A 62 -2.58 -0.77 -8.81
N PRO A 63 -1.69 -1.76 -8.88
CA PRO A 63 -0.26 -1.57 -8.63
C PRO A 63 0.49 -1.09 -9.87
N LEU A 64 1.66 -0.49 -9.66
CA LEU A 64 2.68 -0.35 -10.69
C LEU A 64 3.44 -1.67 -10.87
N PHE A 65 3.93 -1.92 -12.09
CA PHE A 65 4.72 -3.09 -12.46
C PHE A 65 6.09 -2.64 -12.94
N THR A 66 7.14 -3.16 -12.32
CA THR A 66 8.51 -2.98 -12.81
C THR A 66 8.80 -3.96 -13.96
N ASN A 67 9.84 -3.71 -14.77
CA ASN A 67 10.29 -4.68 -15.77
C ASN A 67 10.59 -6.05 -15.16
N ALA A 68 11.19 -6.08 -13.96
CA ALA A 68 11.44 -7.32 -13.22
C ALA A 68 10.14 -8.02 -12.78
N ASP A 69 9.09 -7.27 -12.41
CA ASP A 69 7.77 -7.85 -12.13
C ASP A 69 7.15 -8.43 -13.40
N ILE A 70 7.21 -7.71 -14.51
CA ILE A 70 6.70 -8.15 -15.82
C ILE A 70 7.34 -9.47 -16.23
N GLU A 71 8.67 -9.57 -16.22
CA GLU A 71 9.38 -10.80 -16.58
C GLU A 71 8.98 -11.98 -15.68
N ARG A 72 8.95 -11.74 -14.36
CA ARG A 72 8.68 -12.78 -13.37
C ARG A 72 7.24 -13.27 -13.41
N ILE A 73 6.26 -12.38 -13.61
CA ILE A 73 4.84 -12.71 -13.69
C ILE A 73 4.52 -13.35 -15.04
N ALA A 74 5.03 -12.80 -16.14
CA ALA A 74 4.85 -13.37 -17.47
C ALA A 74 5.37 -14.81 -17.53
N LYS A 75 6.55 -15.08 -16.94
CA LYS A 75 7.09 -16.44 -16.81
C LYS A 75 6.14 -17.37 -16.05
N HIS A 76 5.57 -16.92 -14.93
CA HIS A 76 4.62 -17.70 -14.15
C HIS A 76 3.35 -18.04 -14.94
N LEU A 77 2.84 -17.08 -15.72
CA LEU A 77 1.67 -17.24 -16.59
C LEU A 77 1.97 -17.93 -17.93
N ARG A 78 3.24 -18.30 -18.17
CA ARG A 78 3.72 -18.91 -19.43
C ARG A 78 3.48 -18.02 -20.66
N LEU A 79 3.63 -16.71 -20.49
CA LEU A 79 3.53 -15.70 -21.54
C LEU A 79 4.90 -15.09 -21.84
N LYS A 80 5.10 -14.58 -23.06
CA LYS A 80 6.21 -13.65 -23.32
C LYS A 80 5.94 -12.31 -22.62
N PRO A 81 6.98 -11.58 -22.15
CA PRO A 81 6.81 -10.27 -21.51
C PRO A 81 5.94 -9.30 -22.31
N GLN A 82 6.15 -9.20 -23.63
CA GLN A 82 5.36 -8.33 -24.49
C GLN A 82 3.86 -8.71 -24.47
N GLN A 83 3.54 -10.00 -24.52
CA GLN A 83 2.15 -10.46 -24.46
C GLN A 83 1.50 -10.12 -23.11
N PHE A 84 2.27 -10.21 -22.00
CA PHE A 84 1.78 -9.80 -20.69
C PHE A 84 1.48 -8.29 -20.64
N ILE A 85 2.36 -7.46 -21.21
CA ILE A 85 2.14 -6.02 -21.30
C ILE A 85 0.87 -5.73 -22.10
N ASP A 86 0.77 -6.28 -23.32
CA ASP A 86 -0.35 -6.02 -24.22
C ASP A 86 -1.69 -6.49 -23.63
N GLN A 87 -1.69 -7.60 -22.89
CA GLN A 87 -2.91 -8.20 -22.35
C GLN A 87 -3.36 -7.56 -21.03
N TYR A 88 -2.43 -7.13 -20.16
CA TYR A 88 -2.78 -6.75 -18.78
C TYR A 88 -2.43 -5.32 -18.41
N LEU A 89 -1.49 -4.70 -19.11
CA LEU A 89 -0.92 -3.41 -18.71
C LEU A 89 -1.23 -2.30 -19.71
N ARG A 90 -1.03 -1.08 -19.23
CA ARG A 90 -0.94 0.15 -20.00
C ARG A 90 0.11 1.06 -19.36
N ILE A 91 0.53 2.08 -20.09
CA ILE A 91 1.41 3.13 -19.57
C ILE A 91 0.51 4.28 -19.10
N ASP A 92 0.72 4.76 -17.87
CA ASP A 92 0.00 5.93 -17.33
C ASP A 92 0.71 7.27 -17.62
N GLU A 93 0.19 8.35 -17.04
CA GLU A 93 0.70 9.72 -17.22
C GLU A 93 2.14 9.90 -16.69
N ASP A 94 2.54 9.10 -15.70
CA ASP A 94 3.87 9.10 -15.10
C ASP A 94 4.86 8.20 -15.87
N ARG A 95 4.40 7.56 -16.95
CA ARG A 95 5.11 6.57 -17.77
C ARG A 95 5.41 5.27 -17.03
N ASP A 96 4.60 4.93 -16.04
CA ASP A 96 4.68 3.66 -15.33
C ASP A 96 3.76 2.61 -15.96
N TYR A 97 4.18 1.33 -15.92
CA TYR A 97 3.30 0.23 -16.29
C TYR A 97 2.29 -0.03 -15.17
N VAL A 98 1.01 0.11 -15.47
CA VAL A 98 -0.10 -0.11 -14.54
C VAL A 98 -1.15 -1.02 -15.17
N LEU A 99 -2.09 -1.53 -14.37
CA LEU A 99 -3.21 -2.30 -14.90
C LEU A 99 -4.07 -1.48 -15.86
N GLN A 100 -4.66 -2.16 -16.83
CA GLN A 100 -5.61 -1.56 -17.78
C GLN A 100 -6.87 -1.01 -17.09
N SER A 101 -7.33 -1.67 -16.04
CA SER A 101 -8.51 -1.28 -15.28
C SER A 101 -8.45 -1.78 -13.82
N VAL A 102 -9.37 -1.29 -13.01
CA VAL A 102 -9.67 -1.81 -11.66
C VAL A 102 -11.13 -2.30 -11.64
N PRO A 103 -11.47 -3.35 -10.87
CA PRO A 103 -10.61 -4.15 -9.97
C PRO A 103 -9.47 -4.90 -10.67
N CYS A 104 -8.46 -5.28 -9.89
CA CYS A 104 -7.29 -5.99 -10.40
C CYS A 104 -7.68 -7.28 -11.14
N THR A 105 -7.20 -7.47 -12.37
CA THR A 105 -7.44 -8.68 -13.17
C THR A 105 -6.99 -9.97 -12.49
N PHE A 106 -6.06 -9.90 -11.54
CA PHE A 106 -5.58 -11.06 -10.79
C PHE A 106 -6.32 -11.30 -9.47
N LEU A 107 -7.29 -10.45 -9.13
CA LEU A 107 -8.15 -10.63 -7.95
C LEU A 107 -9.27 -11.62 -8.28
N ASP A 108 -9.34 -12.71 -7.53
CA ASP A 108 -10.33 -13.78 -7.67
C ASP A 108 -11.36 -13.74 -6.51
N ALA A 109 -12.22 -14.76 -6.45
CA ALA A 109 -13.14 -15.00 -5.36
C ALA A 109 -12.44 -14.98 -3.99
N ASP A 110 -13.20 -14.65 -2.95
CA ASP A 110 -12.74 -14.59 -1.57
C ASP A 110 -11.49 -13.71 -1.34
N ASN A 111 -11.35 -12.65 -2.16
CA ASN A 111 -10.23 -11.69 -2.12
C ASN A 111 -8.84 -12.30 -2.42
N TYR A 112 -8.80 -13.51 -2.98
CA TYR A 112 -7.55 -14.19 -3.30
C TYR A 112 -6.87 -13.57 -4.53
N CYS A 113 -5.53 -13.61 -4.58
CA CYS A 113 -4.78 -13.17 -5.75
C CYS A 113 -4.24 -14.38 -6.50
N MET A 114 -4.64 -14.56 -7.76
CA MET A 114 -4.20 -15.69 -8.59
C MET A 114 -2.68 -15.75 -8.78
N ILE A 115 -2.00 -14.61 -8.61
CA ILE A 115 -0.54 -14.49 -8.71
C ILE A 115 0.10 -14.14 -7.37
N TYR A 116 -0.49 -14.51 -6.23
CA TYR A 116 -0.07 -14.02 -4.90
C TYR A 116 1.44 -14.15 -4.66
N ASP A 117 2.04 -15.31 -4.91
CA ASP A 117 3.47 -15.57 -4.70
C ASP A 117 4.36 -14.76 -5.64
N VAL A 118 3.84 -14.40 -6.80
CA VAL A 118 4.52 -13.62 -7.82
C VAL A 118 3.92 -12.22 -7.98
N ARG A 119 3.20 -11.69 -6.98
CA ARG A 119 2.59 -10.36 -7.05
C ARG A 119 3.64 -9.27 -7.30
N PRO A 120 3.31 -8.12 -7.91
CA PRO A 120 4.30 -7.08 -8.17
C PRO A 120 4.87 -6.52 -6.87
N LYS A 121 6.07 -5.92 -6.94
CA LYS A 121 6.75 -5.35 -5.75
C LYS A 121 5.85 -4.36 -5.00
N ALA A 122 5.14 -3.50 -5.73
CA ALA A 122 4.19 -2.56 -5.14
C ALA A 122 3.09 -3.25 -4.32
N CYS A 123 2.57 -4.40 -4.76
CA CYS A 123 1.61 -5.18 -3.98
C CYS A 123 2.22 -5.85 -2.75
N ARG A 124 3.46 -6.35 -2.84
CA ARG A 124 4.14 -6.98 -1.68
C ARG A 124 4.40 -5.99 -0.56
N GLU A 125 4.82 -4.78 -0.95
CA GLU A 125 5.25 -3.76 0.00
C GLU A 125 4.10 -2.84 0.44
N TYR A 126 2.92 -2.91 -0.17
CA TYR A 126 1.78 -2.09 0.22
C TYR A 126 1.35 -2.41 1.66
N PRO A 127 1.09 -1.41 2.53
CA PRO A 127 0.97 0.03 2.28
C PRO A 127 2.25 0.86 2.50
N HIS A 128 3.42 0.20 2.50
CA HIS A 128 4.77 0.74 2.66
C HIS A 128 5.08 1.28 4.06
N THR A 129 4.42 0.75 5.09
CA THR A 129 4.53 1.24 6.47
C THR A 129 5.78 0.76 7.21
N ASP A 130 6.44 -0.27 6.72
CA ASP A 130 7.71 -0.86 7.20
C ASP A 130 8.94 -0.38 6.41
N ARG A 131 8.74 0.46 5.38
CA ARG A 131 9.83 0.94 4.53
C ARG A 131 10.83 1.79 5.33
N LYS A 132 12.12 1.43 5.26
CA LYS A 132 13.23 2.23 5.82
C LYS A 132 13.21 3.67 5.30
N LYS A 133 13.58 4.62 6.15
CA LYS A 133 13.42 6.07 5.91
C LYS A 133 11.97 6.46 5.65
N PHE A 134 11.05 5.92 6.45
CA PHE A 134 9.61 6.13 6.32
C PHE A 134 9.22 7.63 6.24
N ASN A 135 9.97 8.50 6.92
CA ASN A 135 9.77 9.95 6.87
C ASN A 135 9.85 10.55 5.45
N GLN A 136 10.46 9.86 4.48
CA GLN A 136 10.53 10.30 3.08
C GLN A 136 9.24 10.03 2.29
N ILE A 137 8.38 9.12 2.74
CA ILE A 137 7.19 8.67 2.01
C ILE A 137 5.87 9.09 2.66
N THR A 138 5.87 9.95 3.66
CA THR A 138 4.64 10.24 4.41
C THR A 138 3.51 10.83 3.56
N ASN A 139 3.83 11.47 2.43
CA ASN A 139 2.82 11.94 1.48
C ASN A 139 2.08 10.78 0.80
N LEU A 140 2.79 9.69 0.51
CA LEU A 140 2.19 8.45 0.03
C LEU A 140 1.32 7.84 1.13
N THR A 141 1.82 7.78 2.36
CA THR A 141 1.04 7.28 3.51
C THR A 141 -0.25 8.08 3.71
N LEU A 142 -0.22 9.42 3.59
CA LEU A 142 -1.43 10.26 3.67
C LEU A 142 -2.50 9.91 2.65
N LYS A 143 -2.12 9.41 1.47
CA LYS A 143 -3.07 8.89 0.48
C LYS A 143 -3.55 7.50 0.90
N ASN A 144 -2.63 6.63 1.33
CA ASN A 144 -2.92 5.24 1.66
C ASN A 144 -3.84 5.07 2.88
N VAL A 145 -3.85 6.00 3.85
CA VAL A 145 -4.75 5.91 5.01
C VAL A 145 -6.24 5.98 4.65
N ALA A 146 -6.59 6.54 3.48
CA ALA A 146 -7.97 6.54 2.99
C ALA A 146 -8.37 5.23 2.29
N ILE A 147 -7.39 4.38 1.98
CA ILE A 147 -7.57 3.15 1.18
C ILE A 147 -7.39 1.91 2.06
N CYS A 148 -6.35 1.89 2.90
CA CYS A 148 -5.99 0.72 3.69
C CYS A 148 -6.28 0.94 5.18
N PRO A 149 -7.10 0.09 5.81
CA PRO A 149 -7.35 0.18 7.24
C PRO A 149 -6.07 -0.02 8.05
N ALA A 150 -5.16 -0.92 7.63
CA ALA A 150 -3.86 -1.10 8.30
C ALA A 150 -2.99 0.16 8.21
N ALA A 151 -2.98 0.85 7.06
CA ALA A 151 -2.24 2.11 6.94
C ALA A 151 -2.78 3.17 7.90
N PHE A 152 -4.10 3.28 8.02
CA PHE A 152 -4.75 4.20 8.97
C PHE A 152 -4.36 3.86 10.42
N GLU A 153 -4.50 2.59 10.81
CA GLU A 153 -4.15 2.12 12.16
C GLU A 153 -2.66 2.32 12.50
N VAL A 154 -1.75 2.07 11.55
CA VAL A 154 -0.33 2.38 11.73
C VAL A 154 -0.14 3.85 12.10
N VAL A 155 -0.78 4.78 11.39
CA VAL A 155 -0.62 6.21 11.66
C VAL A 155 -1.20 6.61 13.01
N GLU A 156 -2.32 6.01 13.43
CA GLU A 156 -2.86 6.22 14.78
C GLU A 156 -1.91 5.70 15.86
N GLU A 157 -1.30 4.51 15.68
CA GLU A 157 -0.31 3.97 16.61
C GLU A 157 0.99 4.79 16.64
N MET A 158 1.44 5.29 15.49
CA MET A 158 2.59 6.21 15.41
C MET A 158 2.38 7.43 16.31
N LYS A 159 1.22 8.08 16.22
CA LYS A 159 0.92 9.28 17.01
C LYS A 159 0.93 9.01 18.52
N LYS A 160 0.55 7.81 18.95
CA LYS A 160 0.57 7.40 20.36
C LYS A 160 1.99 7.15 20.88
N ARG A 161 2.84 6.50 20.09
CA ARG A 161 4.14 5.97 20.54
C ARG A 161 5.32 6.88 20.21
N ILE A 162 5.18 7.73 19.19
CA ILE A 162 6.25 8.59 18.69
C ILE A 162 5.89 10.04 19.01
N ALA A 163 6.26 10.47 20.21
CA ALA A 163 6.09 11.86 20.63
C ALA A 163 7.08 12.76 19.86
N LEU A 164 6.54 13.60 18.98
CA LEU A 164 7.32 14.59 18.23
C LEU A 164 7.31 15.92 18.99
N LYS A 165 8.49 16.34 19.43
CA LYS A 165 8.73 17.65 20.04
C LYS A 165 8.68 18.75 18.97
#